data_AF-A0A4Q4CJZ3-F1
#
_entry.id   AF-A0A4Q4CJZ3-F1
#
_cell.length_a   1.000
_cell.length_b   1.000
_cell.length_c   1.000
_cell.angle_alpha   90.00
_cell.angle_beta   90.00
_cell.angle_gamma   90.00
#
_symmetry.space_group_name_H-M   'P 1'
#
loop_
_entity.id
_entity.type
_entity.pdbx_description
1 polymer ?
#
loop_
_entity_poly.entity_id
_entity_poly.type
_entity_poly.pdbx_seq_one_letter_code
_entity_poly.pdbx_strand_id
1 'polypeptide(L)'
;MRAFAGLLLAMTLAMPAAAQPAMRWATSWAASVQGPYPTGNPSAQPDQRFAFPDPARGARDQTLRLVLRPSLWGQRVRLRFSNALGTQPLVLDGVHVGLQMGGAAITPGTNQAVRFGGQPGVTIPPGEMAWSDAVALPFVPDGESGLLAGRKLAVSLHVVGESGPMTWHAKSLQTSYVSPPGSGAHGEDEAEAAFPFSTASWFFLDALDVMAPAGTPVVVAFGDSITDGTASTMNGDDRWPDVLARRLFARYGNRVAVVNAGIGGNQ
;
A
#
# COMPACT_ATOMS: atom_id res chain seq x y z
N MET A 1 -12.85 -29.88 75.72
CA MET A 1 -12.92 -29.82 74.25
C MET A 1 -12.66 -28.38 73.81
N ARG A 2 -11.49 -28.08 73.22
CA ARG A 2 -11.21 -26.80 72.56
C ARG A 2 -10.64 -27.13 71.18
N ALA A 3 -11.38 -26.81 70.13
CA ALA A 3 -11.02 -27.06 68.74
C ALA A 3 -10.15 -25.90 68.24
N PHE A 4 -8.99 -26.22 67.66
CA PHE A 4 -8.16 -25.28 66.91
C PHE A 4 -8.60 -25.32 65.44
N ALA A 5 -9.13 -24.21 64.94
CA ALA A 5 -9.38 -24.01 63.52
C ALA A 5 -8.10 -23.45 62.87
N GLY A 6 -7.46 -24.25 62.01
CA GLY A 6 -6.32 -23.81 61.21
C GLY A 6 -6.80 -23.04 59.98
N LEU A 7 -6.38 -21.78 59.86
CA LEU A 7 -6.65 -20.92 58.71
C LEU A 7 -5.58 -21.20 57.64
N LEU A 8 -5.97 -21.82 56.51
CA LEU A 8 -5.12 -21.99 55.33
C LEU A 8 -5.17 -20.71 54.49
N LEU A 9 -4.07 -19.98 54.44
CA LEU A 9 -3.90 -18.79 53.60
C LEU A 9 -3.41 -19.23 52.21
N ALA A 10 -4.28 -19.17 51.21
CA ALA A 10 -3.90 -19.41 49.82
C ALA A 10 -3.18 -18.18 49.24
N MET A 11 -1.87 -18.28 49.01
CA MET A 11 -1.10 -17.27 48.29
C MET A 11 -1.33 -17.44 46.78
N THR A 12 -2.12 -16.54 46.18
CA THR A 12 -2.19 -16.39 44.72
C THR A 12 -0.95 -15.64 44.24
N LEU A 13 -0.02 -16.35 43.60
CA LEU A 13 1.08 -15.74 42.86
C LEU A 13 0.50 -15.02 41.63
N ALA A 14 0.42 -13.69 41.68
CA ALA A 14 0.12 -12.88 40.51
C ALA A 14 1.33 -12.95 39.56
N MET A 15 1.17 -13.64 38.43
CA MET A 15 2.17 -13.60 37.36
C MET A 15 2.21 -12.18 36.78
N PRO A 16 3.40 -11.57 36.61
CA PRO A 16 3.49 -10.26 35.97
C PRO A 16 3.00 -10.37 34.54
N ALA A 17 2.05 -9.52 34.16
CA ALA A 17 1.64 -9.39 32.77
C ALA A 17 2.87 -9.01 31.93
N ALA A 18 3.20 -9.84 30.93
CA ALA A 18 4.26 -9.52 29.99
C ALA A 18 3.96 -8.16 29.35
N ALA A 19 4.89 -7.21 29.45
CA ALA A 19 4.75 -5.91 28.82
C ALA A 19 4.57 -6.11 27.31
N GLN A 20 3.48 -5.60 26.76
CA GLN A 20 3.28 -5.62 25.31
C GLN A 20 4.42 -4.84 24.65
N PRO A 21 5.04 -5.38 23.60
CA PRO A 21 6.09 -4.66 22.90
C PRO A 21 5.54 -3.31 22.41
N ALA A 22 6.31 -2.24 22.59
CA ALA A 22 5.97 -0.93 22.02
C ALA A 22 5.74 -1.09 20.51
N MET A 23 4.77 -0.38 19.93
CA MET A 23 4.45 -0.48 18.50
C MET A 23 4.99 0.73 17.73
N ARG A 24 5.45 0.52 16.49
CA ARG A 24 5.93 1.56 15.58
C ARG A 24 5.49 1.28 14.14
N TRP A 25 5.40 2.35 13.35
CA TRP A 25 5.23 2.23 11.91
C TRP A 25 6.49 1.66 11.26
N ALA A 26 6.31 0.63 10.44
CA ALA A 26 7.35 0.01 9.63
C ALA A 26 6.89 -0.03 8.16
N THR A 27 7.73 0.48 7.25
CA THR A 27 7.42 0.46 5.82
C THR A 27 7.42 -0.96 5.31
N SER A 28 6.30 -1.35 4.71
CA SER A 28 6.06 -2.69 4.17
C SER A 28 6.08 -2.72 2.65
N TRP A 29 5.87 -1.59 2.00
CA TRP A 29 5.89 -1.43 0.57
C TRP A 29 6.22 0.02 0.25
N ALA A 30 6.94 0.24 -0.84
CA ALA A 30 7.21 1.56 -1.37
C ALA A 30 7.33 1.50 -2.90
N ALA A 31 7.23 2.66 -3.52
CA ALA A 31 7.57 2.86 -4.91
C ALA A 31 8.42 4.14 -5.03
N SER A 32 9.58 4.02 -5.68
CA SER A 32 10.42 5.20 -5.94
C SER A 32 9.74 6.12 -6.94
N VAL A 33 9.52 7.37 -6.55
CA VAL A 33 8.86 8.36 -7.41
C VAL A 33 9.69 8.68 -8.66
N GLN A 34 9.01 8.85 -9.77
CA GLN A 34 9.48 9.21 -11.10
C GLN A 34 8.50 10.24 -11.69
N GLY A 35 8.89 10.84 -12.81
CA GLY A 35 8.00 11.66 -13.62
C GLY A 35 8.43 13.12 -13.77
N PRO A 36 7.47 14.00 -14.07
CA PRO A 36 6.02 13.70 -14.16
C PRO A 36 5.67 12.77 -15.34
N TYR A 37 4.59 11.99 -15.20
CA TYR A 37 4.03 11.17 -16.29
C TYR A 37 3.82 12.04 -17.55
N PRO A 38 4.18 11.55 -18.76
CA PRO A 38 4.62 10.19 -19.06
C PRO A 38 6.14 9.99 -19.07
N THR A 39 6.93 10.92 -18.50
CA THR A 39 8.39 10.80 -18.42
C THR A 39 8.78 9.66 -17.49
N GLY A 40 9.58 8.72 -18.00
CA GLY A 40 10.02 7.53 -17.30
C GLY A 40 10.28 6.38 -18.26
N ASN A 41 10.64 5.21 -17.73
CA ASN A 41 10.88 4.01 -18.53
C ASN A 41 9.93 2.87 -18.11
N PRO A 42 8.65 2.94 -18.49
CA PRO A 42 7.67 1.94 -18.10
C PRO A 42 7.92 0.61 -18.85
N SER A 43 7.56 -0.49 -18.22
CA SER A 43 7.64 -1.83 -18.82
C SER A 43 6.26 -2.43 -18.99
N ALA A 44 6.00 -2.99 -20.18
CA ALA A 44 4.73 -3.65 -20.52
C ALA A 44 3.49 -2.78 -20.25
N GLN A 45 3.62 -1.47 -20.49
CA GLN A 45 2.57 -0.48 -20.30
C GLN A 45 1.52 -0.59 -21.43
N PRO A 46 0.22 -0.79 -21.11
CA PRO A 46 -0.84 -0.73 -22.11
C PRO A 46 -0.96 0.67 -22.72
N ASP A 47 -1.64 0.78 -23.86
CA ASP A 47 -1.98 2.09 -24.43
C ASP A 47 -2.82 2.92 -23.44
N GLN A 48 -2.21 3.97 -22.90
CA GLN A 48 -2.83 4.80 -21.86
C GLN A 48 -3.73 5.90 -22.43
N ARG A 49 -3.88 6.06 -23.76
CA ARG A 49 -4.68 7.14 -24.34
C ARG A 49 -6.17 7.12 -23.94
N PHE A 50 -6.68 5.97 -23.49
CA PHE A 50 -8.05 5.84 -22.99
C PHE A 50 -8.18 6.18 -21.51
N ALA A 51 -7.16 5.87 -20.70
CA ALA A 51 -7.13 6.18 -19.27
C ALA A 51 -6.70 7.62 -18.99
N PHE A 52 -5.74 8.14 -19.78
CA PHE A 52 -5.17 9.48 -19.69
C PHE A 52 -5.05 10.09 -21.10
N PRO A 53 -6.16 10.62 -21.67
CA PRO A 53 -6.16 11.13 -23.05
C PRO A 53 -5.20 12.30 -23.28
N ASP A 54 -4.95 13.09 -22.25
CA ASP A 54 -4.02 14.22 -22.26
C ASP A 54 -3.09 14.11 -21.04
N PRO A 55 -1.85 13.61 -21.21
CA PRO A 55 -0.89 13.49 -20.12
C PRO A 55 -0.56 14.80 -19.41
N ALA A 56 -0.67 15.95 -20.09
CA ALA A 56 -0.40 17.25 -19.46
C ALA A 56 -1.49 17.66 -18.46
N ARG A 57 -2.73 17.20 -18.69
CA ARG A 57 -3.87 17.37 -17.76
C ARG A 57 -3.92 16.25 -16.70
N GLY A 58 -3.26 15.12 -16.96
CA GLY A 58 -3.15 14.00 -16.03
C GLY A 58 -4.46 13.24 -15.85
N ALA A 59 -4.71 12.80 -14.61
CA ALA A 59 -6.00 12.23 -14.23
C ALA A 59 -7.07 13.33 -14.21
N ARG A 60 -8.29 13.00 -14.64
CA ARG A 60 -9.41 13.94 -14.75
C ARG A 60 -10.66 13.36 -14.11
N ASP A 61 -10.91 13.69 -12.85
CA ASP A 61 -12.11 13.30 -12.10
C ASP A 61 -12.40 11.80 -12.22
N GLN A 62 -11.42 11.00 -11.80
CA GLN A 62 -11.39 9.55 -12.03
C GLN A 62 -10.62 8.83 -10.93
N THR A 63 -10.92 7.54 -10.76
CA THR A 63 -10.38 6.71 -9.70
C THR A 63 -9.28 5.81 -10.23
N LEU A 64 -8.13 5.78 -9.53
CA LEU A 64 -7.04 4.86 -9.78
C LEU A 64 -7.05 3.79 -8.69
N ARG A 65 -7.05 2.51 -9.07
CA ARG A 65 -6.97 1.35 -8.18
C ARG A 65 -5.61 0.67 -8.33
N LEU A 66 -4.73 0.98 -7.40
CA LEU A 66 -3.34 0.56 -7.38
C LEU A 66 -3.19 -0.76 -6.63
N VAL A 67 -2.69 -1.78 -7.31
CA VAL A 67 -2.45 -3.08 -6.70
C VAL A 67 -1.02 -3.12 -6.17
N LEU A 68 -0.83 -3.43 -4.90
CA LEU A 68 0.48 -3.52 -4.27
C LEU A 68 0.60 -4.77 -3.40
N ARG A 69 1.83 -5.28 -3.25
CA ARG A 69 2.13 -6.47 -2.45
C ARG A 69 2.95 -6.07 -1.22
N PRO A 70 2.34 -5.97 -0.04
CA PRO A 70 3.09 -5.68 1.18
C PRO A 70 3.94 -6.90 1.57
N SER A 71 5.19 -6.66 1.98
CA SER A 71 6.08 -7.72 2.51
C SER A 71 5.83 -8.05 3.99
N LEU A 72 5.16 -7.16 4.71
CA LEU A 72 4.78 -7.27 6.11
C LEU A 72 3.27 -6.96 6.24
N TRP A 73 2.58 -7.71 7.10
CA TRP A 73 1.16 -7.54 7.35
C TRP A 73 0.90 -7.15 8.80
N GLY A 74 -0.16 -6.39 9.02
CA GLY A 74 -0.61 -6.03 10.36
C GLY A 74 -2.01 -5.41 10.32
N GLN A 75 -2.64 -5.34 11.49
CA GLN A 75 -4.03 -4.91 11.62
C GLN A 75 -4.25 -3.42 11.39
N ARG A 76 -3.18 -2.62 11.36
CA ARG A 76 -3.26 -1.19 11.07
C ARG A 76 -2.21 -0.82 10.05
N VAL A 77 -2.64 -0.09 9.04
CA VAL A 77 -1.79 0.47 8.00
C VAL A 77 -1.95 1.98 7.91
N ARG A 78 -1.01 2.65 7.26
CA ARG A 78 -1.19 4.01 6.75
C ARG A 78 -0.54 4.12 5.38
N LEU A 79 -1.06 5.01 4.57
CA LEU A 79 -0.67 5.18 3.17
C LEU A 79 -0.04 6.56 3.01
N ARG A 80 0.99 6.66 2.17
CA ARG A 80 1.58 7.95 1.80
C ARG A 80 1.32 8.25 0.35
N PHE A 81 0.74 9.43 0.12
CA PHE A 81 0.44 9.98 -1.18
C PHE A 81 1.40 11.13 -1.45
N SER A 82 1.92 11.23 -2.66
CA SER A 82 3.01 12.11 -3.06
C SER A 82 2.64 12.89 -4.31
N ASN A 83 2.78 14.21 -4.21
CA ASN A 83 2.69 15.16 -5.31
C ASN A 83 4.07 15.80 -5.59
N ALA A 84 5.15 15.06 -5.28
CA ALA A 84 6.53 15.56 -5.31
C ALA A 84 6.97 16.15 -6.66
N LEU A 85 6.43 15.64 -7.76
CA LEU A 85 6.76 16.05 -9.14
C LEU A 85 5.57 16.69 -9.86
N GLY A 86 4.46 16.94 -9.16
CA GLY A 86 3.34 17.67 -9.71
C GLY A 86 3.55 19.18 -9.63
N THR A 87 2.84 19.92 -10.49
CA THR A 87 2.94 21.38 -10.59
C THR A 87 1.68 22.11 -10.13
N GLN A 88 0.65 21.37 -9.71
CA GLN A 88 -0.63 21.89 -9.22
C GLN A 88 -1.06 21.11 -7.95
N PRO A 89 -1.95 21.67 -7.10
CA PRO A 89 -2.47 20.95 -5.95
C PRO A 89 -3.19 19.67 -6.37
N LEU A 90 -2.78 18.54 -5.81
CA LEU A 90 -3.44 17.25 -5.99
C LEU A 90 -4.56 17.11 -4.96
N VAL A 91 -5.81 17.02 -5.41
CA VAL A 91 -6.97 16.80 -4.53
C VAL A 91 -7.39 15.35 -4.63
N LEU A 92 -7.37 14.65 -3.49
CA LEU A 92 -7.78 13.26 -3.38
C LEU A 92 -8.99 13.12 -2.46
N ASP A 93 -9.97 12.32 -2.88
CA ASP A 93 -11.04 11.83 -2.01
C ASP A 93 -11.37 10.37 -2.36
N GLY A 94 -12.43 9.82 -1.76
CA GLY A 94 -12.91 8.47 -2.07
C GLY A 94 -11.83 7.39 -1.88
N VAL A 95 -10.85 7.62 -1.01
CA VAL A 95 -9.69 6.74 -0.88
C VAL A 95 -10.07 5.50 -0.08
N HIS A 96 -9.75 4.33 -0.62
CA HIS A 96 -10.08 3.03 -0.02
C HIS A 96 -8.91 2.05 -0.13
N VAL A 97 -8.83 1.10 0.81
CA VAL A 97 -7.88 -0.01 0.76
C VAL A 97 -8.58 -1.32 1.11
N GLY A 98 -8.41 -2.33 0.26
CA GLY A 98 -9.01 -3.65 0.45
C GLY A 98 -8.12 -4.79 0.00
N LEU A 99 -8.46 -6.02 0.38
CA LEU A 99 -7.75 -7.22 -0.03
C LEU A 99 -8.11 -7.54 -1.49
N GLN A 100 -7.13 -7.56 -2.38
CA GLN A 100 -7.37 -7.91 -3.78
C GLN A 100 -7.88 -9.36 -3.88
N MET A 101 -9.00 -9.52 -4.59
CA MET A 101 -9.52 -10.83 -4.97
C MET A 101 -8.86 -11.32 -6.27
N GLY A 102 -8.80 -10.45 -7.28
CA GLY A 102 -8.21 -10.69 -8.59
C GLY A 102 -8.67 -9.60 -9.56
N GLY A 103 -7.93 -9.34 -10.63
CA GLY A 103 -8.25 -8.20 -11.51
C GLY A 103 -8.29 -6.89 -10.70
N ALA A 104 -9.29 -6.06 -11.00
CA ALA A 104 -9.63 -4.88 -10.20
C ALA A 104 -10.55 -5.19 -9.01
N ALA A 105 -11.02 -6.44 -8.87
CA ALA A 105 -12.00 -6.80 -7.85
C ALA A 105 -11.37 -6.93 -6.45
N ILE A 106 -12.13 -6.49 -5.45
CA ILE A 106 -11.79 -6.52 -4.03
C ILE A 106 -12.57 -7.64 -3.36
N THR A 107 -11.96 -8.29 -2.37
CA THR A 107 -12.62 -9.31 -1.56
C THR A 107 -13.74 -8.65 -0.75
N PRO A 108 -15.00 -9.10 -0.85
CA PRO A 108 -16.12 -8.44 -0.19
C PRO A 108 -15.93 -8.27 1.32
N GLY A 109 -16.26 -7.07 1.82
CA GLY A 109 -16.16 -6.74 3.25
C GLY A 109 -14.74 -6.43 3.73
N THR A 110 -13.75 -6.41 2.84
CA THR A 110 -12.37 -6.01 3.16
C THR A 110 -12.06 -4.57 2.78
N ASN A 111 -12.90 -3.90 2.00
CA ASN A 111 -12.66 -2.55 1.52
C ASN A 111 -12.88 -1.52 2.65
N GLN A 112 -11.83 -0.79 3.04
CA GLN A 112 -11.84 0.15 4.16
C GLN A 112 -11.59 1.57 3.67
N ALA A 113 -12.41 2.51 4.11
CA ALA A 113 -12.23 3.93 3.83
C ALA A 113 -10.94 4.46 4.50
N VAL A 114 -10.21 5.28 3.77
CA VAL A 114 -8.98 5.94 4.20
C VAL A 114 -9.29 7.41 4.47
N ARG A 115 -8.82 7.93 5.61
CA ARG A 115 -9.08 9.32 6.05
C ARG A 115 -7.78 10.10 6.24
N PHE A 116 -7.90 11.42 6.31
CA PHE A 116 -6.79 12.35 6.50
C PHE A 116 -7.18 13.39 7.56
N GLY A 117 -6.62 13.28 8.76
CA GLY A 117 -7.05 14.13 9.89
C GLY A 117 -8.56 14.00 10.18
N GLY A 118 -9.13 12.81 10.00
CA GLY A 118 -10.56 12.51 10.10
C GLY A 118 -11.39 12.84 8.85
N GLN A 119 -10.84 13.57 7.89
CA GLN A 119 -11.55 13.99 6.67
C GLN A 119 -11.54 12.89 5.59
N PRO A 120 -12.57 12.84 4.72
CA PRO A 120 -12.66 11.84 3.64
C PRO A 120 -11.72 12.12 2.46
N GLY A 121 -10.96 13.21 2.49
CA GLY A 121 -10.06 13.62 1.42
C GLY A 121 -8.96 14.56 1.92
N VAL A 122 -8.03 14.87 1.02
CA VAL A 122 -6.85 15.71 1.28
C VAL A 122 -6.47 16.48 0.02
N THR A 123 -5.94 17.69 0.21
CA THR A 123 -5.27 18.46 -0.83
C THR A 123 -3.77 18.47 -0.54
N ILE A 124 -2.96 17.98 -1.49
CA ILE A 124 -1.51 17.88 -1.39
C ILE A 124 -0.90 18.95 -2.32
N PRO A 125 -0.21 19.97 -1.77
CA PRO A 125 0.44 20.99 -2.58
C PRO A 125 1.47 20.41 -3.57
N PRO A 126 1.85 21.16 -4.62
CA PRO A 126 2.98 20.80 -5.48
C PRO A 126 4.25 20.57 -4.65
N GLY A 127 4.99 19.49 -4.94
CA GLY A 127 6.25 19.17 -4.25
C GLY A 127 6.09 18.50 -2.89
N GLU A 128 4.87 18.33 -2.39
CA GLU A 128 4.58 17.84 -1.04
C GLU A 128 4.06 16.40 -1.04
N MET A 129 3.92 15.85 0.18
CA MET A 129 3.34 14.54 0.44
C MET A 129 2.39 14.56 1.65
N ALA A 130 1.46 13.62 1.71
CA ALA A 130 0.53 13.46 2.83
C ALA A 130 0.43 11.99 3.27
N TRP A 131 0.48 11.76 4.58
CA TRP A 131 0.12 10.48 5.19
C TRP A 131 -1.38 10.45 5.49
N SER A 132 -2.00 9.29 5.28
CA SER A 132 -3.33 9.00 5.82
C SER A 132 -3.30 8.84 7.33
N ASP A 133 -4.48 8.90 7.93
CA ASP A 133 -4.74 8.34 9.26
C ASP A 133 -4.47 6.83 9.27
N ALA A 134 -4.41 6.25 10.47
CA ALA A 134 -4.33 4.80 10.62
C ALA A 134 -5.63 4.13 10.15
N VAL A 135 -5.52 3.13 9.28
CA VAL A 135 -6.63 2.36 8.74
C VAL A 135 -6.60 0.97 9.37
N ALA A 136 -7.70 0.58 10.00
CA ALA A 136 -7.84 -0.78 10.55
C ALA A 136 -8.13 -1.78 9.41
N LEU A 137 -7.45 -2.91 9.43
CA LEU A 137 -7.66 -4.03 8.50
C LEU A 137 -8.23 -5.22 9.29
N PRO A 138 -9.55 -5.29 9.51
CA PRO A 138 -10.18 -6.29 10.38
C PRO A 138 -10.04 -7.73 9.85
N PHE A 139 -9.76 -7.89 8.56
CA PHE A 139 -9.50 -9.19 7.92
C PHE A 139 -8.08 -9.72 8.15
N VAL A 140 -7.20 -8.94 8.81
CA VAL A 140 -5.85 -9.39 9.18
C VAL A 140 -5.91 -10.05 10.56
N PRO A 141 -5.75 -11.38 10.66
CA PRO A 141 -5.82 -12.07 11.94
C PRO A 141 -4.62 -11.71 12.83
N ASP A 142 -4.85 -11.59 14.14
CA ASP A 142 -3.76 -11.40 15.11
C ASP A 142 -2.91 -12.67 15.18
N GLY A 143 -1.58 -12.53 15.18
CA GLY A 143 -0.65 -13.66 15.25
C GLY A 143 -0.58 -14.58 14.01
N GLU A 144 -1.57 -14.56 13.10
CA GLU A 144 -1.66 -15.44 11.92
C GLU A 144 -1.54 -14.71 10.57
N SER A 145 -0.93 -13.52 10.55
CA SER A 145 -0.68 -12.74 9.33
C SER A 145 0.08 -13.52 8.23
N GLY A 146 0.67 -14.66 8.55
CA GLY A 146 1.30 -15.53 7.56
C GLY A 146 0.34 -16.13 6.53
N LEU A 147 -0.96 -16.22 6.82
CA LEU A 147 -1.98 -16.62 5.84
C LEU A 147 -2.15 -15.61 4.69
N LEU A 148 -1.68 -14.37 4.89
CA LEU A 148 -1.71 -13.31 3.90
C LEU A 148 -0.38 -13.19 3.13
N ALA A 149 0.57 -14.09 3.36
CA ALA A 149 1.84 -14.10 2.65
C ALA A 149 1.63 -14.15 1.14
N GLY A 150 2.10 -13.10 0.45
CA GLY A 150 1.96 -12.96 -0.99
C GLY A 150 0.61 -12.52 -1.51
N ARG A 151 -0.36 -12.24 -0.62
CA ARG A 151 -1.58 -11.53 -0.98
C ARG A 151 -1.27 -10.07 -1.31
N LYS A 152 -2.19 -9.42 -2.02
CA LYS A 152 -2.06 -8.04 -2.49
C LYS A 152 -3.19 -7.19 -1.92
N LEU A 153 -2.89 -5.92 -1.70
CA LEU A 153 -3.88 -4.90 -1.42
C LEU A 153 -4.21 -4.16 -2.72
N ALA A 154 -5.45 -3.73 -2.84
CA ALA A 154 -5.89 -2.77 -3.84
C ALA A 154 -6.19 -1.45 -3.13
N VAL A 155 -5.49 -0.39 -3.48
CA VAL A 155 -5.69 0.97 -2.96
C VAL A 155 -6.36 1.81 -4.05
N SER A 156 -7.60 2.20 -3.81
CA SER A 156 -8.31 3.11 -4.71
C SER A 156 -8.14 4.54 -4.23
N LEU A 157 -7.87 5.48 -5.14
CA LEU A 157 -7.86 6.92 -4.88
C LEU A 157 -8.59 7.65 -6.00
N HIS A 158 -9.55 8.50 -5.65
CA HIS A 158 -10.19 9.38 -6.61
C HIS A 158 -9.41 10.69 -6.69
N VAL A 159 -9.00 11.06 -7.90
CA VAL A 159 -8.41 12.37 -8.17
C VAL A 159 -9.54 13.31 -8.55
N VAL A 160 -9.81 14.31 -7.73
CA VAL A 160 -10.87 15.29 -7.96
C VAL A 160 -10.42 16.29 -9.03
N GLY A 161 -11.20 16.44 -10.10
CA GLY A 161 -10.84 17.33 -11.20
C GLY A 161 -9.51 16.92 -11.87
N GLU A 162 -8.73 17.89 -12.31
CA GLU A 162 -7.48 17.61 -13.03
C GLU A 162 -6.29 17.62 -12.09
N SER A 163 -5.46 16.57 -12.12
CA SER A 163 -4.22 16.56 -11.34
C SER A 163 -3.13 17.46 -11.94
N GLY A 164 -3.19 17.74 -13.24
CA GLY A 164 -2.01 18.14 -14.01
C GLY A 164 -0.99 17.00 -14.12
N PRO A 165 0.28 17.30 -14.43
CA PRO A 165 1.34 16.30 -14.56
C PRO A 165 1.50 15.45 -13.29
N MET A 166 1.54 14.12 -13.45
CA MET A 166 1.39 13.20 -12.32
C MET A 166 2.72 12.67 -11.79
N THR A 167 2.88 12.66 -10.46
CA THR A 167 3.94 11.88 -9.79
C THR A 167 3.61 10.39 -9.92
N TRP A 168 4.55 9.58 -10.39
CA TRP A 168 4.29 8.16 -10.66
C TRP A 168 5.53 7.30 -10.52
N HIS A 169 5.38 5.99 -10.54
CA HIS A 169 6.46 5.03 -10.67
C HIS A 169 6.21 4.22 -11.95
N ALA A 170 7.04 4.45 -12.97
CA ALA A 170 6.73 3.97 -14.32
C ALA A 170 6.79 2.44 -14.43
N LYS A 171 7.67 1.77 -13.67
CA LYS A 171 7.98 0.33 -13.82
C LYS A 171 7.45 -0.51 -12.65
N SER A 172 6.13 -0.49 -12.43
CA SER A 172 5.56 -1.26 -11.32
C SER A 172 5.56 -2.78 -11.54
N LEU A 173 5.68 -3.25 -12.79
CA LEU A 173 5.43 -4.64 -13.25
C LEU A 173 4.24 -5.31 -12.55
N GLN A 174 3.24 -4.51 -12.21
CA GLN A 174 2.06 -4.89 -11.49
C GLN A 174 0.89 -4.20 -12.16
N THR A 175 -0.08 -4.98 -12.61
CA THR A 175 -1.30 -4.42 -13.20
C THR A 175 -2.11 -3.73 -12.11
N SER A 176 -2.35 -2.45 -12.33
CA SER A 176 -3.28 -1.57 -11.61
C SER A 176 -4.36 -1.10 -12.59
N TYR A 177 -5.42 -0.48 -12.10
CA TYR A 177 -6.61 -0.19 -12.90
C TYR A 177 -7.08 1.25 -12.74
N VAL A 178 -7.81 1.74 -13.74
CA VAL A 178 -8.24 3.12 -13.83
C VAL A 178 -9.69 3.17 -14.33
N SER A 179 -10.52 3.98 -13.68
CA SER A 179 -11.87 4.27 -14.15
C SER A 179 -11.86 5.25 -15.32
N PRO A 180 -12.97 5.42 -16.07
CA PRO A 180 -13.02 6.39 -17.15
C PRO A 180 -12.77 7.83 -16.67
N PRO A 181 -12.10 8.68 -17.47
CA PRO A 181 -12.01 10.10 -17.18
C PRO A 181 -13.41 10.73 -17.01
N GLY A 182 -13.60 11.48 -15.92
CA GLY A 182 -14.88 12.12 -15.57
C GLY A 182 -15.90 11.18 -14.94
N SER A 183 -15.51 9.97 -14.54
CA SER A 183 -16.44 9.03 -13.91
C SER A 183 -16.64 9.27 -12.41
N GLY A 184 -15.78 10.09 -11.80
CA GLY A 184 -15.84 10.39 -10.37
C GLY A 184 -15.28 9.29 -9.48
N ALA A 185 -15.73 9.30 -8.21
CA ALA A 185 -15.24 8.41 -7.17
C ALA A 185 -15.85 7.00 -7.27
N HIS A 186 -14.99 6.00 -7.43
CA HIS A 186 -15.31 4.57 -7.46
C HIS A 186 -14.53 3.77 -6.41
N GLY A 187 -14.05 4.44 -5.36
CA GLY A 187 -13.23 3.79 -4.34
C GLY A 187 -13.95 2.68 -3.58
N GLU A 188 -15.25 2.87 -3.35
CA GLU A 188 -16.13 1.91 -2.65
C GLU A 188 -16.46 0.67 -3.49
N ASP A 189 -16.42 0.77 -4.83
CA ASP A 189 -16.85 -0.28 -5.75
C ASP A 189 -15.95 -1.52 -5.63
N GLU A 190 -16.43 -2.59 -5.00
CA GLU A 190 -15.64 -3.82 -4.85
C GLU A 190 -15.55 -4.63 -6.16
N ALA A 191 -16.50 -4.44 -7.07
CA ALA A 191 -16.49 -5.09 -8.38
C ALA A 191 -15.54 -4.41 -9.38
N GLU A 192 -15.15 -5.12 -10.44
CA GLU A 192 -14.19 -4.62 -11.43
C GLU A 192 -14.79 -3.71 -12.51
N ALA A 193 -16.12 -3.67 -12.65
CA ALA A 193 -16.79 -3.03 -13.79
C ALA A 193 -16.49 -1.52 -13.94
N ALA A 194 -16.23 -0.82 -12.83
CA ALA A 194 -15.86 0.60 -12.84
C ALA A 194 -14.45 0.87 -13.38
N PHE A 195 -13.63 -0.16 -13.57
CA PHE A 195 -12.21 -0.05 -13.90
C PHE A 195 -11.85 -0.74 -15.22
N PRO A 196 -12.34 -0.25 -16.38
CA PRO A 196 -12.13 -0.90 -17.67
C PRO A 196 -10.70 -0.75 -18.19
N PHE A 197 -9.89 0.15 -17.64
CA PHE A 197 -8.53 0.42 -18.10
C PHE A 197 -7.50 -0.14 -17.14
N SER A 198 -6.39 -0.59 -17.70
CA SER A 198 -5.25 -1.10 -16.94
C SER A 198 -3.99 -0.27 -17.17
N THR A 199 -3.14 -0.24 -16.16
CA THR A 199 -1.81 0.38 -16.19
C THR A 199 -0.80 -0.52 -15.50
N ALA A 200 0.45 -0.46 -15.91
CA ALA A 200 1.60 -1.15 -15.35
C ALA A 200 2.45 -0.21 -14.48
N SER A 201 1.82 0.82 -13.89
CA SER A 201 2.48 1.85 -13.10
C SER A 201 1.69 2.15 -11.83
N TRP A 202 2.37 2.72 -10.83
CA TRP A 202 1.72 3.26 -9.64
C TRP A 202 1.73 4.78 -9.71
N PHE A 203 0.61 5.44 -9.40
CA PHE A 203 0.49 6.89 -9.48
C PHE A 203 0.19 7.45 -8.09
N PHE A 204 0.86 8.52 -7.69
CA PHE A 204 0.67 9.24 -6.43
C PHE A 204 0.86 8.45 -5.13
N LEU A 205 0.74 7.13 -5.07
CA LEU A 205 1.00 6.33 -3.87
C LEU A 205 2.45 5.84 -3.87
N ASP A 206 3.22 6.20 -2.84
CA ASP A 206 4.66 5.91 -2.80
C ASP A 206 5.10 5.12 -1.55
N ALA A 207 4.25 4.97 -0.53
CA ALA A 207 4.53 4.11 0.62
C ALA A 207 3.28 3.53 1.29
N LEU A 208 3.45 2.35 1.87
CA LEU A 208 2.54 1.75 2.84
C LEU A 208 3.34 1.35 4.08
N ASP A 209 2.95 1.90 5.23
CA ASP A 209 3.46 1.49 6.53
C ASP A 209 2.45 0.59 7.25
N VAL A 210 2.98 -0.35 8.03
CA VAL A 210 2.24 -1.25 8.90
C VAL A 210 2.61 -0.94 10.35
N MET A 211 1.63 -0.91 11.25
CA MET A 211 1.88 -0.83 12.68
C MET A 211 2.38 -2.20 13.18
N ALA A 212 3.64 -2.26 13.61
CA ALA A 212 4.32 -3.50 13.98
C ALA A 212 5.09 -3.34 15.32
N PRO A 213 5.52 -4.43 15.97
CA PRO A 213 6.37 -4.35 17.15
C PRO A 213 7.63 -3.51 16.88
N ALA A 214 8.00 -2.68 17.84
CA ALA A 214 9.21 -1.87 17.80
C ALA A 214 10.43 -2.78 17.64
N GLY A 215 11.30 -2.44 16.70
CA GLY A 215 12.46 -3.27 16.34
C GLY A 215 12.19 -4.26 15.21
N THR A 216 10.98 -4.29 14.62
CA THR A 216 10.72 -5.00 13.35
C THR A 216 11.72 -4.53 12.28
N PRO A 217 12.62 -5.40 11.77
CA PRO A 217 13.61 -5.00 10.77
C PRO A 217 12.95 -4.69 9.42
N VAL A 218 13.40 -3.61 8.79
CA VAL A 218 13.02 -3.22 7.43
C VAL A 218 14.28 -3.21 6.57
N VAL A 219 14.32 -4.06 5.55
CA VAL A 219 15.40 -4.13 4.57
C VAL A 219 14.98 -3.34 3.34
N VAL A 220 15.73 -2.29 3.00
CA VAL A 220 15.46 -1.49 1.79
C VAL A 220 16.43 -1.90 0.69
N ALA A 221 15.89 -2.42 -0.40
CA ALA A 221 16.62 -2.69 -1.63
C ALA A 221 16.64 -1.41 -2.47
N PHE A 222 17.73 -0.65 -2.38
CA PHE A 222 17.96 0.54 -3.20
C PHE A 222 18.90 0.20 -4.36
N GLY A 223 18.59 0.67 -5.57
CA GLY A 223 19.43 0.41 -6.72
C GLY A 223 18.80 0.81 -8.05
N ASP A 224 19.44 0.36 -9.13
CA ASP A 224 19.06 0.70 -10.50
C ASP A 224 17.90 -0.16 -11.04
N SER A 225 17.80 -0.19 -12.36
CA SER A 225 16.83 -0.95 -13.15
C SER A 225 16.74 -2.44 -12.82
N ILE A 226 17.81 -3.08 -12.34
CA ILE A 226 17.84 -4.50 -11.94
C ILE A 226 17.08 -4.68 -10.62
N THR A 227 17.30 -3.76 -9.68
CA THR A 227 16.57 -3.76 -8.41
C THR A 227 15.10 -3.38 -8.61
N ASP A 228 14.83 -2.43 -9.50
CA ASP A 228 13.48 -2.02 -9.87
C ASP A 228 12.65 -3.20 -10.46
N GLY A 229 13.30 -4.04 -11.26
CA GLY A 229 12.73 -5.31 -11.74
C GLY A 229 12.87 -5.58 -13.23
N THR A 230 13.81 -4.94 -13.93
CA THR A 230 14.04 -5.18 -15.36
C THR A 230 14.25 -6.67 -15.63
N ALA A 231 13.60 -7.17 -16.68
CA ALA A 231 13.53 -8.59 -17.04
C ALA A 231 12.78 -9.52 -16.05
N SER A 232 12.03 -8.96 -15.09
CA SER A 232 11.08 -9.71 -14.27
C SER A 232 9.71 -9.84 -14.96
N THR A 233 8.88 -10.79 -14.51
CA THR A 233 7.59 -11.11 -15.14
C THR A 233 6.51 -10.13 -14.69
N MET A 234 5.70 -9.61 -15.62
CA MET A 234 4.51 -8.81 -15.28
C MET A 234 3.60 -9.60 -14.34
N ASN A 235 3.24 -9.03 -13.20
CA ASN A 235 2.46 -9.67 -12.12
C ASN A 235 3.10 -10.91 -11.48
N GLY A 236 4.36 -11.26 -11.83
CA GLY A 236 5.01 -12.47 -11.36
C GLY A 236 5.55 -12.39 -9.94
N ASP A 237 5.75 -11.17 -9.42
CA ASP A 237 6.39 -10.91 -8.12
C ASP A 237 7.70 -11.72 -7.97
N ASP A 238 8.54 -11.70 -9.01
CA ASP A 238 9.73 -12.54 -9.16
C ASP A 238 11.02 -11.71 -9.26
N ARG A 239 10.97 -10.42 -8.92
CA ARG A 239 12.18 -9.60 -8.77
C ARG A 239 13.06 -10.15 -7.67
N TRP A 240 14.35 -9.81 -7.69
CA TRP A 240 15.25 -10.27 -6.62
C TRP A 240 14.81 -9.80 -5.22
N PRO A 241 14.24 -8.59 -4.98
CA PRO A 241 13.71 -8.21 -3.67
C PRO A 241 12.48 -9.04 -3.27
N ASP A 242 11.64 -9.45 -4.23
CA ASP A 242 10.49 -10.33 -3.99
C ASP A 242 10.95 -11.73 -3.55
N VAL A 243 12.00 -12.24 -4.21
CA VAL A 243 12.65 -13.52 -3.82
C VAL A 243 13.25 -13.41 -2.42
N LEU A 244 13.94 -12.30 -2.11
CA LEU A 244 14.50 -12.06 -0.77
C LEU A 244 13.38 -12.00 0.29
N ALA A 245 12.28 -11.28 0.01
CA ALA A 245 11.12 -11.18 0.90
C ALA A 245 10.56 -12.57 1.22
N ARG A 246 10.37 -13.44 0.21
CA ARG A 246 9.91 -14.82 0.42
C ARG A 246 10.88 -15.64 1.28
N ARG A 247 12.19 -15.51 1.06
CA ARG A 247 13.21 -16.23 1.85
C ARG A 247 13.22 -15.78 3.31
N LEU A 248 13.15 -14.48 3.57
CA LEU A 248 13.10 -13.94 4.93
C LEU A 248 11.78 -14.30 5.63
N PHE A 249 10.66 -14.24 4.91
CA PHE A 249 9.38 -14.70 5.44
C PHE A 249 9.40 -16.20 5.78
N ALA A 250 9.96 -17.06 4.93
CA ALA A 250 10.09 -18.49 5.24
C ALA A 250 10.95 -18.76 6.49
N ARG A 251 11.93 -17.91 6.77
CA ARG A 251 12.83 -18.06 7.92
C ARG A 251 12.29 -17.44 9.21
N TYR A 252 11.66 -16.27 9.12
CA TYR A 252 11.32 -15.43 10.27
C TYR A 252 9.81 -15.14 10.40
N GLY A 253 9.00 -15.59 9.45
CA GLY A 253 7.57 -15.27 9.36
C GLY A 253 7.33 -13.80 9.06
N ASN A 254 6.16 -13.30 9.50
CA ASN A 254 5.74 -11.91 9.37
C ASN A 254 6.46 -10.99 10.39
N ARG A 255 7.79 -10.98 10.38
CA ARG A 255 8.63 -10.25 11.35
C ARG A 255 9.71 -9.39 10.70
N VAL A 256 9.85 -9.44 9.38
CA VAL A 256 10.84 -8.67 8.61
C VAL A 256 10.16 -8.15 7.36
N ALA A 257 10.31 -6.85 7.10
CA ALA A 257 9.87 -6.25 5.84
C ALA A 257 11.04 -6.17 4.85
N VAL A 258 10.74 -6.37 3.58
CA VAL A 258 11.62 -6.05 2.46
C VAL A 258 10.91 -5.06 1.56
N VAL A 259 11.56 -3.94 1.29
CA VAL A 259 11.00 -2.83 0.52
C VAL A 259 11.87 -2.61 -0.70
N ASN A 260 11.26 -2.64 -1.88
CA ASN A 260 11.93 -2.29 -3.12
C ASN A 260 11.86 -0.78 -3.34
N ALA A 261 13.02 -0.12 -3.32
CA ALA A 261 13.19 1.29 -3.65
C ALA A 261 14.06 1.46 -4.91
N GLY A 262 14.10 0.43 -5.77
CA GLY A 262 14.78 0.49 -7.06
C GLY A 262 14.16 1.51 -8.00
N ILE A 263 14.98 2.02 -8.91
CA ILE A 263 14.54 2.93 -9.97
C ILE A 263 15.33 2.64 -11.24
N GLY A 264 14.63 2.28 -12.32
CA GLY A 264 15.22 2.09 -13.63
C GLY A 264 15.20 3.34 -14.49
N GLY A 265 16.26 3.55 -15.28
CA GLY A 265 16.35 4.70 -16.19
C GLY A 265 16.54 6.02 -15.45
N ASN A 266 17.16 5.97 -14.27
CA ASN A 266 17.61 7.17 -13.57
C ASN A 266 18.59 7.96 -14.45
N GLN A 267 18.21 9.20 -14.77
CA GLN A 267 19.08 10.26 -15.23
C GLN A 267 18.93 11.45 -14.28
#